data_AF-A0A349S345-F1
#
_entry.id   AF-A0A349S345-F1
#
_cell.length_a   1.000
_cell.length_b   1.000
_cell.length_c   1.000
_cell.angle_alpha   90.00
_cell.angle_beta   90.00
_cell.angle_gamma   90.00
#
_symmetry.space_group_name_H-M   'P 1'
#
loop_
_entity.id
_entity.type
_entity.pdbx_description
1 polymer ?
#
loop_
_entity_poly.entity_id
_entity_poly.type
_entity_poly.pdbx_seq_one_letter_code
_entity_poly.pdbx_strand_id
1 'polypeptide(L)'
;MIVVRYGWIGVLFICLLPLLLLINGLFNNDLGPNPIETLISSTGEWGLRFLCLTLIVTPLRYIGLHFLAPFRRQFGLWAAAYSTLHFFLYCWLEQEGSISAIIDDIVMRPFIAVGILTLCLFMPLILTSHRKMVIKMGIQYWQALHRLVYLIALLALTHFILLVKKDMTMPLIYGGVIVSLLAIRLIRYGYRKNIQRHSA
;
A
#
# COMPACT_ATOMS: atom_id res chain seq x y z
N MET A 1 15.39 -21.99 -8.08
CA MET A 1 14.29 -21.51 -8.95
C MET A 1 12.92 -22.05 -8.54
N ILE A 2 12.82 -23.31 -8.13
CA ILE A 2 11.57 -23.96 -7.71
C ILE A 2 10.93 -23.29 -6.47
N VAL A 3 11.70 -22.96 -5.43
CA VAL A 3 11.19 -22.32 -4.20
C VAL A 3 10.55 -20.95 -4.45
N VAL A 4 11.14 -20.14 -5.35
CA VAL A 4 10.59 -18.82 -5.73
C VAL A 4 9.32 -18.98 -6.58
N ARG A 5 9.27 -20.03 -7.43
CA ARG A 5 8.11 -20.36 -8.27
C ARG A 5 6.97 -21.05 -7.52
N TYR A 6 7.15 -21.56 -6.31
CA TYR A 6 6.01 -21.98 -5.48
C TYR A 6 5.65 -20.94 -4.41
N GLY A 7 6.64 -20.14 -3.98
CA GLY A 7 6.43 -19.06 -3.02
C GLY A 7 5.46 -17.98 -3.49
N TRP A 8 5.42 -17.63 -4.78
CA TRP A 8 4.46 -16.62 -5.28
C TRP A 8 3.01 -17.07 -5.18
N ILE A 9 2.73 -18.37 -5.38
CA ILE A 9 1.38 -18.94 -5.23
C ILE A 9 0.98 -18.90 -3.75
N GLY A 10 1.88 -19.31 -2.86
CA GLY A 10 1.65 -19.23 -1.41
C GLY A 10 1.34 -17.81 -0.95
N VAL A 11 2.15 -16.83 -1.36
CA VAL A 11 1.91 -15.41 -1.03
C VAL A 11 0.59 -14.90 -1.63
N LEU A 12 0.22 -15.36 -2.83
CA LEU A 12 -1.07 -15.00 -3.43
C LEU A 12 -2.25 -15.46 -2.56
N PHE A 13 -2.25 -16.71 -2.10
CA PHE A 13 -3.32 -17.21 -1.23
C PHE A 13 -3.33 -16.52 0.13
N ILE A 14 -2.16 -16.27 0.72
CA ILE A 14 -2.04 -15.54 1.99
C ILE A 14 -2.60 -14.12 1.85
N CYS A 15 -2.29 -13.42 0.76
CA CYS A 15 -2.79 -12.07 0.54
C CYS A 15 -4.28 -12.02 0.14
N LEU A 16 -4.83 -13.11 -0.39
CA LEU A 16 -6.27 -13.27 -0.67
C LEU A 16 -7.07 -13.59 0.59
N LEU A 17 -6.46 -14.26 1.57
CA LEU A 17 -7.14 -14.74 2.77
C LEU A 17 -7.98 -13.66 3.46
N PRO A 18 -7.52 -12.42 3.67
CA PRO A 18 -8.34 -11.40 4.33
C PRO A 18 -9.60 -11.05 3.56
N LEU A 19 -9.52 -10.99 2.23
CA LEU A 19 -10.68 -10.77 1.38
C LEU A 19 -11.67 -11.94 1.47
N LEU A 20 -11.16 -13.18 1.48
CA LEU A 20 -11.99 -14.37 1.65
C LEU A 20 -12.70 -14.40 3.01
N LEU A 21 -12.01 -13.99 4.08
CA LEU A 21 -12.60 -13.86 5.42
C LEU A 21 -13.69 -12.79 5.46
N LEU A 22 -13.49 -11.64 4.81
CA LEU A 22 -14.52 -10.60 4.70
C LEU A 22 -15.76 -11.08 3.94
N ILE A 23 -15.56 -11.80 2.83
CA ILE A 23 -16.66 -12.40 2.06
C ILE A 23 -17.41 -13.43 2.90
N ASN A 24 -16.70 -14.30 3.62
CA ASN A 24 -17.32 -15.26 4.52
C ASN A 24 -18.10 -14.58 5.65
N GLY A 25 -17.55 -13.52 6.25
CA GLY A 25 -18.23 -12.72 7.27
C GLY A 25 -19.52 -12.08 6.73
N LEU A 26 -19.51 -11.62 5.47
CA LEU A 26 -20.70 -11.08 4.81
C LEU A 26 -21.83 -12.12 4.70
N PHE A 27 -21.51 -13.34 4.27
CA PHE A 27 -22.51 -14.42 4.14
C PHE A 27 -23.02 -14.93 5.49
N ASN A 28 -22.21 -14.85 6.54
CA ASN A 28 -22.58 -15.29 7.88
C ASN A 28 -23.17 -14.18 8.77
N ASN A 29 -23.35 -12.96 8.24
CA ASN A 29 -23.74 -11.76 9.01
C ASN A 29 -22.84 -11.47 10.22
N ASP A 30 -21.54 -11.75 10.09
CA ASP A 30 -20.52 -11.65 11.15
C ASP A 30 -19.60 -10.43 10.99
N LEU A 31 -20.05 -9.42 10.22
CA LEU A 31 -19.31 -8.16 10.03
C LEU A 31 -19.72 -7.08 11.04
N GLY A 32 -20.50 -7.43 12.05
CA GLY A 32 -20.98 -6.50 13.07
C GLY A 32 -22.12 -5.59 12.58
N PRO A 33 -22.40 -4.50 13.31
CA PRO A 33 -23.60 -3.69 13.11
C PRO A 33 -23.58 -2.85 11.83
N ASN A 34 -22.40 -2.50 11.31
CA ASN A 34 -22.25 -1.78 10.05
C ASN A 34 -21.33 -2.57 9.11
N PRO A 35 -21.89 -3.50 8.29
CA PRO A 35 -21.09 -4.34 7.42
C PRO A 35 -20.40 -3.56 6.30
N ILE A 36 -21.01 -2.48 5.79
CA ILE A 36 -20.44 -1.64 4.73
C ILE A 36 -19.20 -0.91 5.24
N GLU A 37 -19.31 -0.25 6.40
CA GLU A 37 -18.17 0.41 7.04
C GLU A 37 -17.04 -0.57 7.37
N THR A 38 -17.38 -1.78 7.83
CA THR A 38 -16.39 -2.84 8.11
C THR A 38 -15.66 -3.31 6.85
N LEU A 39 -16.36 -3.46 5.72
CA LEU A 39 -15.74 -3.81 4.44
C LEU A 39 -14.79 -2.70 3.96
N ILE A 40 -15.24 -1.45 4.00
CA ILE A 40 -14.46 -0.29 3.55
C ILE A 40 -13.24 -0.10 4.45
N SER A 41 -13.42 -0.05 5.77
CA SER A 41 -12.32 0.12 6.73
C SER A 41 -11.29 -1.02 6.64
N SER A 42 -11.75 -2.28 6.63
CA SER A 42 -10.86 -3.45 6.60
C SER A 42 -10.05 -3.50 5.30
N THR A 43 -10.67 -3.27 4.14
CA THR A 43 -9.93 -3.25 2.87
C THR A 43 -8.90 -2.12 2.81
N GLY A 44 -9.22 -0.94 3.39
CA GLY A 44 -8.27 0.17 3.54
C GLY A 44 -7.08 -0.19 4.44
N GLU A 45 -7.34 -0.80 5.60
CA GLU A 45 -6.30 -1.25 6.52
C GLU A 45 -5.38 -2.31 5.87
N TRP A 46 -5.94 -3.28 5.16
CA TRP A 46 -5.14 -4.28 4.45
C TRP A 46 -4.29 -3.67 3.35
N GLY A 47 -4.79 -2.66 2.63
CA GLY A 47 -3.98 -1.85 1.71
C GLY A 47 -2.75 -1.24 2.39
N LEU A 48 -2.93 -0.63 3.58
CA LEU A 48 -1.84 -0.05 4.37
C LEU A 48 -0.85 -1.11 4.89
N ARG A 49 -1.35 -2.27 5.35
CA ARG A 49 -0.52 -3.39 5.80
C ARG A 49 0.36 -3.90 4.66
N PHE A 50 -0.18 -4.12 3.46
CA PHE A 50 0.61 -4.55 2.30
C PHE A 50 1.61 -3.48 1.85
N LEU A 51 1.28 -2.20 2.00
CA LEU A 51 2.22 -1.13 1.73
C LEU A 51 3.40 -1.16 2.72
N CYS A 52 3.13 -1.37 4.01
CA CYS A 52 4.17 -1.56 5.02
C CYS A 52 5.03 -2.81 4.73
N LEU A 53 4.42 -3.93 4.34
CA LEU A 53 5.13 -5.14 3.92
C LEU A 53 6.01 -4.88 2.67
N THR A 54 5.54 -4.07 1.73
CA THR A 54 6.33 -3.66 0.56
C THR A 54 7.57 -2.86 0.98
N LEU A 55 7.41 -1.99 1.98
CA LEU A 55 8.50 -1.16 2.50
C LEU A 55 9.46 -1.94 3.40
N ILE A 56 9.02 -2.95 4.16
CA ILE A 56 9.93 -3.68 5.07
C ILE A 56 10.89 -4.62 4.34
N VAL A 57 10.55 -5.11 3.14
CA VAL A 57 11.42 -6.03 2.38
C VAL A 57 12.82 -5.44 2.15
N THR A 58 12.95 -4.13 1.93
CA THR A 58 14.26 -3.53 1.67
C THR A 58 15.17 -3.54 2.91
N PRO A 59 14.76 -3.06 4.10
CA PRO A 59 15.49 -3.25 5.35
C PRO A 59 15.82 -4.71 5.66
N LEU A 60 14.89 -5.65 5.45
CA LEU A 60 15.13 -7.08 5.73
C LEU A 60 16.27 -7.65 4.86
N ARG A 61 16.44 -7.14 3.64
CA ARG A 61 17.59 -7.52 2.80
C ARG A 61 18.93 -7.03 3.33
N TYR A 62 18.94 -6.03 4.22
CA TYR A 62 20.18 -5.54 4.83
C TYR A 62 20.71 -6.49 5.90
N ILE A 63 19.84 -7.30 6.50
CA ILE A 63 20.19 -8.32 7.49
C ILE A 63 20.30 -9.73 6.87
N GLY A 64 20.44 -9.82 5.54
CA GLY A 64 20.69 -11.08 4.83
C GLY A 64 19.45 -11.80 4.27
N LEU A 65 18.23 -11.27 4.44
CA LEU A 65 17.00 -11.90 3.94
C LEU A 65 16.76 -11.61 2.45
N HIS A 66 17.72 -11.96 1.60
CA HIS A 66 17.70 -11.71 0.15
C HIS A 66 16.56 -12.44 -0.58
N PHE A 67 16.11 -13.58 -0.05
CA PHE A 67 15.02 -14.36 -0.63
C PHE A 67 13.69 -13.61 -0.66
N LEU A 68 13.54 -12.52 0.11
CA LEU A 68 12.34 -11.68 0.13
C LEU A 68 12.23 -10.73 -1.07
N ALA A 69 13.34 -10.47 -1.77
CA ALA A 69 13.38 -9.49 -2.86
C ALA A 69 12.31 -9.69 -3.96
N PRO A 70 12.01 -10.92 -4.41
CA PRO A 70 10.96 -11.16 -5.41
C PRO A 70 9.55 -10.81 -4.91
N PHE A 71 9.27 -11.00 -3.61
CA PHE A 71 7.94 -10.77 -3.03
C PHE A 71 7.60 -9.29 -2.84
N ARG A 72 8.60 -8.40 -2.83
CA ARG A 72 8.39 -6.94 -2.74
C ARG A 72 7.39 -6.44 -3.78
N ARG A 73 7.52 -6.90 -5.03
CA ARG A 73 6.61 -6.51 -6.11
C ARG A 73 5.20 -7.00 -5.84
N GLN A 74 5.06 -8.22 -5.35
CA GLN A 74 3.77 -8.84 -5.09
C GLN A 74 3.03 -8.11 -3.96
N PHE A 75 3.70 -7.77 -2.86
CA PHE A 75 3.09 -6.93 -1.81
C PHE A 75 2.68 -5.56 -2.33
N GLY A 76 3.48 -4.94 -3.20
CA GLY A 76 3.14 -3.63 -3.77
C GLY A 76 1.89 -3.68 -4.66
N LEU A 77 1.73 -4.76 -5.42
CA LEU A 77 0.52 -5.01 -6.22
C LEU A 77 -0.70 -5.27 -5.33
N TRP A 78 -0.54 -6.02 -4.23
CA TRP A 78 -1.62 -6.24 -3.26
C TRP A 78 -2.04 -4.97 -2.53
N ALA A 79 -1.08 -4.12 -2.13
CA ALA A 79 -1.39 -2.81 -1.57
C ALA A 79 -2.28 -2.00 -2.52
N ALA A 80 -1.88 -1.94 -3.80
CA ALA A 80 -2.65 -1.23 -4.81
C ALA A 80 -4.01 -1.88 -5.10
N ALA A 81 -4.09 -3.22 -5.14
CA ALA A 81 -5.34 -3.95 -5.36
C ALA A 81 -6.35 -3.70 -4.23
N TYR A 82 -5.92 -3.77 -2.97
CA TYR A 82 -6.77 -3.49 -1.81
C TYR A 82 -7.16 -2.01 -1.74
N SER A 83 -6.26 -1.08 -2.10
CA SER A 83 -6.62 0.35 -2.19
C SER A 83 -7.64 0.63 -3.29
N THR A 84 -7.52 -0.02 -4.46
CA THR A 84 -8.53 0.09 -5.52
C THR A 84 -9.86 -0.52 -5.08
N LEU A 85 -9.83 -1.68 -4.42
CA LEU A 85 -11.03 -2.32 -3.89
C LEU A 85 -11.70 -1.43 -2.82
N HIS A 86 -10.92 -0.87 -1.90
CA HIS A 86 -11.40 0.08 -0.89
C HIS A 86 -12.12 1.27 -1.53
N PHE A 87 -11.52 1.90 -2.54
CA PHE A 87 -12.17 2.97 -3.30
C PHE A 87 -13.43 2.52 -4.02
N PHE A 88 -13.42 1.33 -4.63
CA PHE A 88 -14.58 0.78 -5.32
C PHE A 88 -15.74 0.50 -4.35
N LEU A 89 -15.46 -0.06 -3.18
CA LEU A 89 -16.46 -0.30 -2.14
C LEU A 89 -17.04 1.02 -1.62
N TYR A 90 -16.21 2.05 -1.43
CA TYR A 90 -16.71 3.40 -1.11
C TYR A 90 -17.66 3.91 -2.21
N CYS A 91 -17.25 3.90 -3.48
CA CYS A 91 -18.07 4.42 -4.57
C CYS A 91 -19.40 3.66 -4.74
N TRP A 92 -19.41 2.34 -4.55
CA TRP A 92 -20.57 1.51 -4.85
C TRP A 92 -21.46 1.24 -3.64
N LEU A 93 -20.88 1.00 -2.46
CA LEU A 93 -21.63 0.64 -1.26
C LEU A 93 -21.96 1.85 -0.38
N GLU A 94 -21.04 2.80 -0.24
CA GLU A 94 -21.27 3.99 0.59
C GLU A 94 -22.02 5.09 -0.19
N GLN A 95 -21.62 5.31 -1.44
CA GLN A 95 -22.16 6.39 -2.28
C GLN A 95 -23.22 5.90 -3.28
N GLU A 96 -23.54 4.61 -3.29
CA GLU A 96 -24.54 3.99 -4.17
C GLU A 96 -24.31 4.28 -5.69
N GLY A 97 -23.07 4.57 -6.09
CA GLY A 97 -22.72 4.95 -7.46
C GLY A 97 -23.03 6.40 -7.83
N SER A 98 -23.47 7.24 -6.89
CA SER A 98 -23.80 8.64 -7.14
C SER A 98 -22.55 9.51 -7.35
N ILE A 99 -22.32 9.94 -8.60
CA ILE A 99 -21.19 10.81 -8.95
C ILE A 99 -21.29 12.16 -8.23
N SER A 100 -22.50 12.72 -8.09
CA SER A 100 -22.68 13.99 -7.38
C SER A 100 -22.31 13.88 -5.91
N ALA A 101 -22.75 12.80 -5.24
CA ALA A 101 -22.43 12.56 -3.85
C ALA A 101 -20.91 12.39 -3.63
N ILE A 102 -20.23 11.68 -4.53
CA ILE A 102 -18.76 11.55 -4.51
C ILE A 102 -18.08 12.92 -4.64
N ILE A 103 -18.54 13.77 -5.57
CA ILE A 103 -17.96 15.11 -5.75
C ILE A 103 -18.17 15.97 -4.50
N ASP A 104 -19.37 15.96 -3.94
CA ASP A 104 -19.68 16.69 -2.71
C ASP A 104 -18.79 16.22 -1.55
N ASP A 105 -18.60 14.91 -1.41
CA ASP A 105 -17.74 14.33 -0.37
C ASP A 105 -16.26 14.71 -0.58
N ILE A 106 -15.76 14.77 -1.81
CA ILE A 106 -14.39 15.22 -2.10
C ILE A 106 -14.18 16.67 -1.66
N VAL A 107 -15.17 17.54 -1.88
CA VAL A 107 -15.09 18.96 -1.51
C VAL A 107 -15.20 19.13 0.00
N MET A 108 -16.11 18.40 0.64
CA MET A 108 -16.44 18.59 2.05
C MET A 108 -15.53 17.80 3.00
N ARG A 109 -14.83 16.76 2.52
CA ARG A 109 -14.04 15.85 3.36
C ARG A 109 -12.60 15.71 2.85
N PRO A 110 -11.63 16.39 3.51
CA PRO A 110 -10.25 16.41 3.01
C PRO A 110 -9.61 15.02 2.97
N PHE A 111 -10.01 14.10 3.87
CA PHE A 111 -9.47 12.73 3.86
C PHE A 111 -9.80 11.98 2.56
N ILE A 112 -10.97 12.22 1.94
CA ILE A 112 -11.35 11.57 0.68
C ILE A 112 -10.44 12.04 -0.45
N ALA A 113 -10.19 13.35 -0.53
CA ALA A 113 -9.24 13.91 -1.50
C ALA A 113 -7.83 13.31 -1.35
N VAL A 114 -7.33 13.15 -0.12
CA VAL A 114 -6.03 12.49 0.14
C VAL A 114 -6.04 11.03 -0.31
N GLY A 115 -7.15 10.31 -0.08
CA GLY A 115 -7.32 8.92 -0.51
C GLY A 115 -7.28 8.77 -2.03
N ILE A 116 -8.01 9.62 -2.76
CA ILE A 116 -8.02 9.64 -4.23
C ILE A 116 -6.64 9.98 -4.77
N LEU A 117 -5.97 11.00 -4.22
CA LEU A 117 -4.61 11.34 -4.62
C LEU A 117 -3.64 10.16 -4.44
N THR A 118 -3.75 9.45 -3.32
CA THR A 118 -2.96 8.24 -3.04
C THR A 118 -3.19 7.17 -4.10
N LEU A 119 -4.46 6.93 -4.47
CA LEU A 119 -4.83 5.97 -5.50
C LEU A 119 -4.31 6.38 -6.90
N CYS A 120 -4.42 7.65 -7.26
CA CYS A 120 -3.89 8.19 -8.51
C CYS A 120 -2.37 7.97 -8.63
N LEU A 121 -1.63 8.11 -7.53
CA LEU A 121 -0.19 7.85 -7.52
C LEU A 121 0.16 6.36 -7.58
N PHE A 122 -0.72 5.46 -7.12
CA PHE A 122 -0.55 4.02 -7.32
C PHE A 122 -0.66 3.61 -8.80
N MET A 123 -1.52 4.26 -9.59
CA MET A 123 -1.76 3.91 -11.00
C MET A 123 -0.49 3.77 -11.85
N PRO A 124 0.41 4.78 -11.91
CA PRO A 124 1.64 4.63 -12.70
C PRO A 124 2.55 3.51 -12.18
N LEU A 125 2.56 3.20 -10.88
CA LEU A 125 3.35 2.10 -10.30
C LEU A 125 2.79 0.73 -10.73
N ILE A 126 1.47 0.56 -10.75
CA ILE A 126 0.82 -0.68 -11.21
C ILE A 126 1.14 -0.90 -12.69
N LEU A 127 0.92 0.12 -13.53
CA LEU A 127 1.11 0.04 -14.99
C LEU A 127 2.56 -0.28 -15.36
N THR A 128 3.51 0.22 -14.57
CA THR A 128 4.96 0.03 -14.80
C THR A 128 5.57 -1.11 -14.00
N SER A 129 4.75 -1.93 -13.35
CA SER A 129 5.21 -3.03 -12.48
C SER A 129 5.71 -4.26 -13.24
N HIS A 130 5.55 -4.35 -14.57
CA HIS A 130 5.90 -5.54 -15.35
C HIS A 130 7.24 -5.40 -16.08
N ARG A 131 7.92 -6.53 -16.31
CA ARG A 131 9.31 -6.58 -16.82
C ARG A 131 9.50 -5.80 -18.14
N LYS A 132 8.51 -5.82 -19.03
CA LYS A 132 8.58 -5.10 -20.31
C LYS A 132 8.71 -3.58 -20.11
N MET A 133 8.06 -2.99 -19.11
CA MET A 133 8.16 -1.55 -18.83
C MET A 133 9.49 -1.17 -18.19
N VAL A 134 10.08 -2.03 -17.38
CA VAL A 134 11.44 -1.81 -16.85
C VAL A 134 12.44 -1.67 -18.00
N ILE A 135 12.30 -2.52 -19.03
CA ILE A 135 13.15 -2.49 -20.22
C ILE A 135 12.83 -1.24 -21.06
N LYS A 136 11.55 -0.96 -21.33
CA LYS A 136 11.12 0.16 -22.18
C LYS A 136 11.48 1.54 -21.61
N MET A 137 11.33 1.74 -20.30
CA MET A 137 11.60 3.04 -19.65
C MET A 137 13.07 3.21 -19.26
N GLY A 138 13.82 2.12 -19.16
CA GLY A 138 15.14 2.11 -18.55
C GLY A 138 15.09 2.10 -17.01
N ILE A 139 16.07 1.42 -16.41
CA ILE A 139 16.09 1.15 -14.97
C ILE A 139 16.12 2.43 -14.13
N GLN A 140 16.78 3.49 -14.60
CA GLN A 140 16.93 4.75 -13.86
C GLN A 140 15.59 5.49 -13.71
N TYR A 141 14.87 5.70 -14.82
CA TYR A 141 13.55 6.35 -14.82
C TYR A 141 12.50 5.49 -14.11
N TRP A 142 12.54 4.17 -14.31
CA TRP A 142 11.67 3.23 -13.59
C TRP A 142 11.86 3.31 -12.08
N GLN A 143 13.11 3.34 -11.61
CA GLN A 143 13.43 3.53 -10.19
C GLN A 143 12.97 4.88 -9.68
N ALA A 144 13.10 5.95 -10.48
CA ALA A 144 12.64 7.28 -10.11
C ALA A 144 11.12 7.33 -9.91
N LEU A 145 10.36 6.78 -10.85
CA LEU A 145 8.91 6.66 -10.74
C LEU A 145 8.51 5.84 -9.50
N HIS A 146 9.15 4.70 -9.27
CA HIS A 146 8.82 3.84 -8.13
C HIS A 146 9.23 4.40 -6.77
N ARG A 147 9.99 5.52 -6.71
CA ARG A 147 10.19 6.25 -5.45
C ARG A 147 8.92 6.96 -4.97
N LEU A 148 7.90 7.13 -5.81
CA LEU A 148 6.58 7.63 -5.40
C LEU A 148 5.95 6.77 -4.30
N VAL A 149 6.34 5.49 -4.16
CA VAL A 149 5.89 4.64 -3.05
C VAL A 149 6.12 5.25 -1.67
N TYR A 150 7.13 6.10 -1.50
CA TYR A 150 7.38 6.80 -0.24
C TYR A 150 6.36 7.91 0.01
N LEU A 151 6.02 8.68 -1.03
CA LEU A 151 4.97 9.68 -0.96
C LEU A 151 3.60 9.03 -0.74
N ILE A 152 3.32 7.93 -1.45
CA ILE A 152 2.10 7.13 -1.28
C ILE A 152 1.96 6.64 0.17
N ALA A 153 3.05 6.18 0.80
CA ALA A 153 3.02 5.75 2.19
C ALA A 153 2.68 6.88 3.17
N LEU A 154 3.23 8.07 2.93
CA LEU A 154 2.89 9.25 3.74
C LEU A 154 1.44 9.68 3.52
N LEU A 155 0.96 9.71 2.28
CA LEU A 155 -0.43 10.08 1.99
C LEU A 155 -1.43 9.05 2.51
N ALA A 156 -1.14 7.75 2.40
CA ALA A 156 -1.97 6.69 2.97
C ALA A 156 -2.07 6.81 4.50
N LEU A 157 -0.95 7.11 5.17
CA LEU A 157 -0.93 7.38 6.61
C LEU A 157 -1.75 8.63 6.96
N THR A 158 -1.56 9.73 6.22
CA THR A 158 -2.33 10.97 6.42
C THR A 158 -3.82 10.73 6.22
N HIS A 159 -4.22 10.02 5.16
CA HIS A 159 -5.60 9.62 4.92
C HIS A 159 -6.18 8.85 6.13
N PHE A 160 -5.43 7.90 6.68
CA PHE A 160 -5.86 7.13 7.84
C PHE A 160 -5.98 7.98 9.12
N ILE A 161 -5.00 8.86 9.38
CA ILE A 161 -5.04 9.78 10.54
C ILE A 161 -6.25 10.71 10.47
N LEU A 162 -6.57 11.25 9.28
CA LEU A 162 -7.71 12.16 9.11
C LEU A 162 -9.07 11.46 9.26
N LEU A 163 -9.13 10.14 9.04
CA LEU A 163 -10.36 9.35 9.21
C LEU A 163 -10.67 9.08 10.69
N VAL A 164 -9.63 8.81 11.48
CA VAL A 164 -9.77 8.39 12.88
C VAL A 164 -10.10 9.57 13.78
N LYS A 165 -11.27 9.51 14.43
CA LYS A 165 -11.76 10.59 15.28
C LYS A 165 -11.34 10.51 16.75
N LYS A 166 -11.09 9.30 17.29
CA LYS A 166 -10.88 9.11 18.74
C LYS A 166 -9.73 8.18 19.10
N ASP A 167 -9.66 6.98 18.53
CA ASP A 167 -8.62 6.01 18.86
C ASP A 167 -7.41 6.09 17.92
N MET A 168 -6.43 6.91 18.30
CA MET A 168 -5.19 7.11 17.53
C MET A 168 -4.18 5.96 17.65
N THR A 169 -4.46 4.88 18.38
CA THR A 169 -3.52 3.78 18.63
C THR A 169 -2.99 3.18 17.32
N MET A 170 -3.91 2.76 16.44
CA MET A 170 -3.51 2.16 15.15
C MET A 170 -2.79 3.14 14.23
N PRO A 171 -3.29 4.37 13.98
CA PRO A 171 -2.56 5.37 13.21
C PRO A 171 -1.15 5.65 13.72
N LEU A 172 -0.95 5.72 15.05
CA LEU A 172 0.37 5.94 15.63
C LEU A 172 1.31 4.75 15.41
N ILE A 173 0.81 3.51 15.51
CA ILE A 173 1.61 2.31 15.23
C ILE A 173 2.06 2.31 13.76
N TYR A 174 1.15 2.50 12.80
CA TYR A 174 1.53 2.55 11.39
C TYR A 174 2.42 3.76 11.08
N GLY A 175 2.19 4.89 11.73
CA GLY A 175 3.04 6.08 11.65
C GLY A 175 4.47 5.79 12.08
N GLY A 176 4.65 5.18 13.25
CA GLY A 176 5.95 4.73 13.74
C GLY A 176 6.63 3.78 12.77
N VAL A 177 5.92 2.75 12.28
CA VAL A 177 6.45 1.79 11.30
C VAL A 177 6.90 2.49 10.02
N ILE A 178 6.07 3.32 9.41
CA ILE A 178 6.39 4.02 8.15
C ILE A 178 7.57 4.96 8.35
N VAL A 179 7.56 5.79 9.41
CA VAL A 179 8.65 6.72 9.71
C VAL A 179 9.96 5.97 9.93
N SER A 180 9.98 4.90 10.73
CA SER A 180 11.18 4.08 10.93
C SER A 180 11.69 3.48 9.61
N LEU A 181 10.80 2.92 8.78
CA LEU A 181 11.16 2.32 7.50
C LEU A 181 11.72 3.35 6.50
N LEU A 182 11.21 4.59 6.51
CA LEU A 182 11.74 5.68 5.67
C LEU A 182 13.06 6.22 6.22
N ALA A 183 13.19 6.38 7.53
CA ALA A 183 14.41 6.85 8.19
C ALA A 183 15.61 5.92 7.89
N ILE A 184 15.42 4.59 8.01
CA ILE A 184 16.46 3.59 7.69
C ILE A 184 17.00 3.77 6.25
N ARG A 185 16.13 4.14 5.30
CA ARG A 185 16.52 4.36 3.90
C ARG A 185 17.30 5.65 3.73
N LEU A 186 16.85 6.72 4.38
CA LEU A 186 17.50 8.03 4.29
C LEU A 186 18.92 7.98 4.84
N ILE A 187 19.10 7.35 6.01
CA ILE A 187 20.41 7.16 6.65
C ILE A 187 21.35 6.39 5.73
N ARG A 188 20.87 5.28 5.14
CA ARG A 188 21.70 4.45 4.25
C ARG A 188 22.04 5.13 2.92
N TYR A 189 21.13 5.94 2.39
CA TYR A 189 21.41 6.77 1.21
C TYR A 189 22.55 7.76 1.50
N GLY A 190 22.49 8.43 2.65
CA GLY A 190 23.57 9.31 3.12
C GLY A 190 24.91 8.58 3.29
N TYR A 191 24.90 7.41 3.94
CA TYR A 191 26.10 6.59 4.16
C TYR A 191 26.79 6.18 2.84
N ARG A 192 26.02 5.71 1.85
CA ARG A 192 26.57 5.33 0.53
C ARG A 192 27.18 6.51 -0.22
N LYS A 193 26.53 7.68 -0.17
CA LYS A 193 27.03 8.90 -0.81
C LYS A 193 28.34 9.37 -0.17
N ASN A 194 28.48 9.23 1.14
CA ASN A 194 29.72 9.58 1.85
C ASN A 194 30.88 8.67 1.48
N ILE A 195 30.68 7.36 1.37
CA ILE A 195 31.73 6.43 0.91
C ILE A 195 32.22 6.81 -0.49
N GLN A 196 31.29 7.04 -1.43
CA GLN A 196 31.64 7.38 -2.81
C GLN A 196 32.43 8.69 -2.94
N ARG A 197 32.21 9.64 -2.03
CA ARG A 197 32.95 10.91 -1.98
C ARG A 197 34.37 10.79 -1.45
N HIS A 198 34.67 9.78 -0.62
CA HIS A 198 36.01 9.56 -0.06
C HIS A 198 36.85 8.61 -0.92
N SER A 199 36.23 7.93 -1.87
CA SER A 199 36.88 6.99 -2.81
C SER A 199 37.15 7.58 -4.20
N ALA A 200 36.87 8.87 -4.41
CA ALA A 200 37.07 9.62 -5.65
C ALA A 200 38.07 10.76 -5.40
#